data_AF-A0A8I1N1N2-F1
#
_entry.id   AF-A0A8I1N1N2-F1
#
_cell.length_a   1.000
_cell.length_b   1.000
_cell.length_c   1.000
_cell.angle_alpha   90.00
_cell.angle_beta   90.00
_cell.angle_gamma   90.00
#
_symmetry.space_group_name_H-M   'P 1'
#
loop_
_entity.id
_entity.type
_entity.pdbx_description
1 polymer ?
#
loop_
_entity_poly.entity_id
_entity_poly.type
_entity_poly.pdbx_seq_one_letter_code
_entity_poly.pdbx_strand_id
1 'polypeptide(L)'
;MKHMVMIIAAVVLTACGQPAPTDTVESLVANPERLKEVRRLCKEDHAKMGDATCNAAAEAFHQRFMGDSKGKYTPQPAPQD
;
A
#
# COMPACT_ATOMS: atom_id res chain seq x y z
N MET A 1 -4.67 41.01 9.47
CA MET A 1 -5.69 40.16 10.11
C MET A 1 -6.36 39.21 9.11
N LYS A 2 -7.07 39.72 8.08
CA LYS A 2 -7.80 38.91 7.07
C LYS A 2 -6.93 37.92 6.28
N HIS A 3 -5.76 38.37 5.83
CA HIS A 3 -4.82 37.54 5.06
C HIS A 3 -4.17 36.42 5.89
N MET A 4 -3.98 36.65 7.19
CA MET A 4 -3.36 35.68 8.09
C MET A 4 -4.28 34.46 8.31
N VAL A 5 -5.59 34.69 8.41
CA VAL A 5 -6.61 33.63 8.51
C VAL A 5 -6.65 32.78 7.23
N MET A 6 -6.53 33.40 6.05
CA MET A 6 -6.52 32.67 4.77
C MET A 6 -5.27 31.81 4.61
N ILE A 7 -4.11 32.30 5.06
CA ILE A 7 -2.84 31.54 5.02
C ILE A 7 -2.90 30.34 5.98
N ILE A 8 -3.43 30.53 7.19
CA ILE A 8 -3.58 29.45 8.16
C ILE A 8 -4.56 28.38 7.65
N ALA A 9 -5.66 28.78 7.01
CA ALA A 9 -6.61 27.84 6.40
C ALA A 9 -5.98 27.01 5.26
N ALA A 10 -5.14 27.62 4.42
CA ALA A 10 -4.45 26.93 3.33
C ALA A 10 -3.46 25.87 3.84
N VAL A 11 -2.74 26.14 4.95
CA VAL A 11 -1.80 25.20 5.55
C VAL A 11 -2.52 23.97 6.15
N VAL A 12 -3.69 24.16 6.77
CA VAL A 12 -4.49 23.04 7.30
C VAL A 12 -5.06 22.16 6.18
N LEU A 13 -5.38 22.73 5.01
CA LEU A 13 -5.85 21.98 3.84
C LEU A 13 -4.75 21.13 3.17
N THR A 14 -3.48 21.56 3.25
CA THR A 14 -2.35 20.76 2.73
C THR A 14 -2.00 19.55 3.61
N ALA A 15 -2.50 19.47 4.83
CA ALA A 15 -2.42 18.26 5.65
C ALA A 15 -3.45 17.18 5.24
N CYS A 16 -4.35 17.50 4.31
CA CYS A 16 -5.38 16.60 3.78
C CYS A 16 -5.19 16.28 2.28
N GLY A 17 -3.95 16.38 1.79
CA GLY A 17 -3.57 16.08 0.41
C GLY A 17 -2.55 14.95 0.36
N GLN A 18 -3.01 13.77 -0.08
CA GLN A 18 -2.30 12.53 -0.38
C GLN A 18 -0.79 12.52 -0.09
N PRO A 19 -0.32 11.70 0.88
CA PRO A 19 1.11 11.43 0.99
C PRO A 19 1.61 10.99 -0.39
N ALA A 20 2.82 11.40 -0.78
CA ALA A 20 3.57 10.78 -1.90
C ALA A 20 3.35 9.25 -1.84
N PRO A 21 3.31 8.48 -2.95
CA PRO A 21 2.89 7.08 -2.92
C PRO A 21 3.75 6.28 -1.93
N THR A 22 3.34 6.27 -0.67
CA THR A 22 4.00 5.63 0.46
C THR A 22 3.49 4.21 0.61
N ASP A 23 2.43 3.89 -0.12
CA ASP A 23 1.77 2.60 -0.12
C ASP A 23 2.21 1.78 -1.34
N THR A 24 3.46 1.94 -1.78
CA THR A 24 4.10 0.97 -2.68
C THR A 24 4.35 -0.34 -1.94
N VAL A 25 4.48 -1.43 -2.70
CA VAL A 25 4.73 -2.76 -2.14
C VAL A 25 5.96 -2.74 -1.22
N GLU A 26 7.09 -2.19 -1.68
CA GLU A 26 8.35 -2.16 -0.94
C GLU A 26 8.24 -1.34 0.34
N SER A 27 7.55 -0.20 0.29
CA SER A 27 7.35 0.66 1.46
C SER A 27 6.45 -0.03 2.49
N LEU A 28 5.38 -0.70 2.05
CA LEU A 28 4.49 -1.45 2.93
C LEU A 28 5.15 -2.72 3.50
N VAL A 29 6.04 -3.36 2.75
CA VAL A 29 6.89 -4.44 3.26
C VAL A 29 7.80 -3.92 4.37
N ALA A 30 8.43 -2.76 4.20
CA ALA A 30 9.30 -2.16 5.20
C ALA A 30 8.54 -1.63 6.44
N ASN A 31 7.27 -1.23 6.29
CA ASN A 31 6.50 -0.54 7.33
C ASN A 31 5.23 -1.33 7.75
N PRO A 32 5.30 -2.22 8.77
CA PRO A 32 4.18 -3.10 9.15
C PRO A 32 2.97 -2.34 9.68
N GLU A 33 3.18 -1.28 10.45
CA GLU A 33 2.10 -0.45 11.01
C GLU A 33 1.32 0.26 9.89
N ARG A 34 2.00 0.72 8.84
CA ARG A 34 1.34 1.29 7.66
C ARG A 34 0.59 0.25 6.86
N LEU A 35 1.17 -0.91 6.63
CA LEU A 35 0.48 -2.02 5.96
C LEU A 35 -0.82 -2.42 6.70
N LYS A 36 -0.80 -2.48 8.03
CA LYS A 36 -1.99 -2.77 8.83
C LYS A 36 -3.09 -1.72 8.63
N GLU A 37 -2.73 -0.45 8.65
CA GLU A 37 -3.67 0.65 8.47
C GLU A 37 -4.27 0.69 7.07
N VAL A 38 -3.44 0.54 6.03
CA VAL A 38 -3.91 0.49 4.63
C VAL A 38 -4.88 -0.67 4.42
N ARG A 39 -4.60 -1.85 4.99
CA ARG A 39 -5.54 -2.99 4.93
C ARG A 39 -6.85 -2.74 5.67
N ARG A 40 -6.82 -2.02 6.79
CA ARG A 40 -8.04 -1.59 7.50
C ARG A 40 -8.87 -0.67 6.60
N LEU A 41 -8.25 0.35 6.01
CA LEU A 41 -8.92 1.29 5.11
C LEU A 41 -9.48 0.61 3.85
N CYS A 42 -8.74 -0.32 3.24
CA CYS A 42 -9.22 -1.11 2.11
C CYS A 42 -10.44 -1.98 2.43
N LYS A 43 -10.55 -2.45 3.68
CA LYS A 43 -11.73 -3.21 4.14
C LYS A 43 -12.92 -2.28 4.41
N GLU A 44 -12.67 -1.07 4.88
CA GLU A 44 -13.71 -0.09 5.20
C GLU A 44 -14.30 0.56 3.95
N ASP A 45 -13.45 0.97 3.00
CA ASP A 45 -13.88 1.64 1.78
C ASP A 45 -12.88 1.40 0.64
N HIS A 46 -13.05 0.27 -0.04
CA HIS A 46 -12.22 -0.12 -1.18
C HIS A 46 -12.32 0.89 -2.35
N ALA A 47 -13.51 1.42 -2.61
CA ALA A 47 -13.74 2.35 -3.72
C ALA A 47 -12.97 3.66 -3.53
N LYS A 48 -12.88 4.14 -2.28
CA LYS A 48 -12.08 5.32 -1.94
C LYS A 48 -10.57 5.07 -1.99
N MET A 49 -10.12 3.88 -1.59
CA MET A 49 -8.70 3.52 -1.57
C MET A 49 -8.13 3.22 -2.97
N GLY A 50 -8.96 2.66 -3.84
CA GLY A 50 -8.61 2.25 -5.18
C GLY A 50 -7.90 0.90 -5.25
N ASP A 51 -8.14 0.17 -6.34
CA ASP A 51 -7.66 -1.19 -6.55
C ASP A 51 -6.12 -1.29 -6.49
N ALA A 52 -5.42 -0.30 -7.05
CA ALA A 52 -3.96 -0.28 -7.07
C ALA A 52 -3.36 -0.28 -5.65
N THR A 53 -3.91 0.53 -4.75
CA THR A 53 -3.45 0.64 -3.35
C THR A 53 -3.73 -0.65 -2.58
N CYS A 54 -4.93 -1.21 -2.75
CA CYS A 54 -5.33 -2.41 -2.04
C CYS A 54 -4.60 -3.66 -2.55
N ASN A 55 -4.30 -3.74 -3.85
CA ASN A 55 -3.45 -4.78 -4.41
C ASN A 55 -2.01 -4.67 -3.91
N ALA A 56 -1.42 -3.47 -3.90
CA ALA A 56 -0.08 -3.26 -3.37
C ALA A 56 0.01 -3.70 -1.89
N ALA A 57 -1.02 -3.42 -1.08
CA ALA A 57 -1.09 -3.90 0.30
C ALA A 57 -1.23 -5.43 0.40
N ALA A 58 -1.98 -6.06 -0.51
CA ALA A 58 -2.10 -7.52 -0.56
C ALA A 58 -0.76 -8.18 -0.93
N GLU A 59 -0.06 -7.64 -1.92
CA GLU A 59 1.26 -8.10 -2.36
C GLU A 59 2.31 -7.92 -1.25
N ALA A 60 2.34 -6.76 -0.60
CA ALA A 60 3.25 -6.51 0.51
C ALA A 60 3.01 -7.48 1.68
N PHE A 61 1.75 -7.79 1.98
CA PHE A 61 1.42 -8.81 2.96
C PHE A 61 1.88 -10.20 2.51
N HIS A 62 1.65 -10.57 1.25
CA HIS A 62 2.14 -11.84 0.72
C HIS A 62 3.67 -11.96 0.85
N GLN A 63 4.42 -10.95 0.41
CA GLN A 63 5.88 -10.92 0.52
C GLN A 63 6.36 -11.05 1.96
N ARG A 64 5.74 -10.34 2.91
CA ARG A 64 6.15 -10.39 4.32
C ARG A 64 5.92 -11.74 4.99
N PHE A 65 4.86 -12.45 4.61
CA PHE A 65 4.43 -13.67 5.31
C PHE A 65 4.77 -14.96 4.55
N MET A 66 4.73 -14.93 3.23
CA MET A 66 5.02 -16.09 2.35
C MET A 66 6.41 -16.00 1.69
N GLY A 67 7.11 -14.87 1.85
CA GLY A 67 8.36 -14.57 1.14
C GLY A 67 8.11 -14.11 -0.30
N ASP A 68 9.18 -13.74 -1.00
CA ASP A 68 9.11 -13.54 -2.44
C ASP A 68 8.67 -14.85 -3.10
N SER A 69 7.60 -14.83 -3.89
CA SER A 69 6.97 -15.99 -4.55
C SER A 69 7.86 -16.75 -5.55
N LYS A 70 9.19 -16.65 -5.44
CA LYS A 70 10.20 -17.49 -6.07
C LYS A 70 10.10 -18.92 -5.49
N GLY A 71 8.97 -19.56 -5.78
CA GLY A 71 8.68 -20.93 -5.36
C GLY A 71 9.82 -21.87 -5.73
N LYS A 72 10.23 -22.71 -4.78
CA LYS A 72 11.28 -23.73 -4.93
C LYS A 72 10.85 -24.91 -5.80
N TYR A 73 9.60 -24.94 -6.27
CA TYR A 73 9.09 -26.03 -7.09
C TYR A 73 9.14 -25.67 -8.57
N THR A 74 10.20 -26.13 -9.23
CA THR A 74 10.23 -26.36 -10.68
C THR A 74 9.86 -27.84 -10.91
N PRO A 75 8.65 -28.14 -11.45
CA PRO A 75 8.35 -29.51 -11.84
C PRO A 75 9.38 -29.97 -12.88
N GLN A 76 9.99 -31.14 -12.65
CA GLN A 76 10.82 -31.77 -13.67
C GLN A 76 9.95 -32.09 -14.89
N PRO A 77 10.42 -31.84 -16.13
CA PRO A 77 9.71 -32.28 -17.31
C PRO A 77 9.45 -33.79 -17.24
N ALA A 78 8.25 -34.22 -17.63
CA ALA A 78 7.92 -35.64 -17.70
C ALA A 78 8.94 -36.37 -18.58
N PRO A 79 9.34 -37.62 -18.24
CA PRO A 79 10.21 -38.43 -19.09
C PRO A 79 9.64 -38.49 -20.50
N GLN A 80 10.48 -38.21 -21.50
CA GLN A 80 10.13 -38.42 -22.89
C GLN A 80 10.56 -39.85 -23.24
N ASP A 81 9.57 -40.70 -23.54
CA ASP A 81 9.76 -42.06 -24.03
C ASP A 81 10.52 -42.10 -25.37
#